data_AF-A0A918YKU0-F1
#
_entry.id   AF-A0A918YKU0-F1
#
_cell.length_a   1.000
_cell.length_b   1.000
_cell.length_c   1.000
_cell.angle_alpha   90.00
_cell.angle_beta   90.00
_cell.angle_gamma   90.00
#
_symmetry.space_group_name_H-M   'P 1'
#
loop_
_entity.id
_entity.type
_entity.pdbx_description
1 polymer ?
#
loop_
_entity_poly.entity_id
_entity_poly.type
_entity_poly.pdbx_seq_one_letter_code
_entity_poly.pdbx_strand_id
1 'polypeptide(L)'
;MARHELWMEELLSFLLMRLDETGFEQLVAHEPKRMAATYLETAGGRCEQRARYFTGCDTCCQLLPPDSLYYYAEAWPCQAVRSLALPFAGDPEYAEAWRPEYAMLASGKFIHPEQEEARHRILRCQNPRSTGLDNISNGASQ
;
A
#
# COMPACT_ATOMS: atom_id res chain seq x y z
N MET A 1 -19.81 -16.84 -0.09
CA MET A 1 -19.13 -15.71 -0.76
C MET A 1 -19.28 -14.49 0.12
N ALA A 2 -18.18 -13.80 0.41
CA ALA A 2 -18.21 -12.62 1.27
C ALA A 2 -18.94 -11.48 0.55
N ARG A 3 -19.65 -10.60 1.27
CA ARG A 3 -20.37 -9.44 0.71
C ARG A 3 -19.50 -8.57 -0.22
N HIS A 4 -18.19 -8.57 -0.01
CA HIS A 4 -17.19 -7.91 -0.84
C HIS A 4 -17.06 -8.51 -2.25
N GLU A 5 -17.20 -9.83 -2.39
CA GLU A 5 -17.05 -10.54 -3.68
C GLU A 5 -18.20 -10.25 -4.63
N LEU A 6 -19.44 -10.26 -4.14
CA LEU A 6 -20.62 -9.94 -4.96
C LEU A 6 -20.56 -8.53 -5.51
N TRP A 7 -20.16 -7.59 -4.67
CA TRP A 7 -20.09 -6.18 -5.04
C TRP A 7 -19.00 -5.86 -6.07
N MET A 8 -17.91 -6.64 -6.07
CA MET A 8 -16.88 -6.58 -7.11
C MET A 8 -17.40 -7.02 -8.48
N GLU A 9 -18.16 -8.11 -8.52
CA GLU A 9 -18.76 -8.65 -9.74
C GLU A 9 -19.81 -7.70 -10.32
N GLU A 10 -20.62 -7.06 -9.46
CA GLU A 10 -21.59 -6.03 -9.85
C GLU A 10 -20.89 -4.81 -10.48
N LEU A 11 -19.81 -4.31 -9.87
CA LEU A 11 -19.03 -3.20 -10.44
C LEU A 11 -18.45 -3.56 -11.81
N LEU A 12 -17.86 -4.75 -11.95
CA LEU A 12 -17.31 -5.21 -13.22
C LEU A 12 -18.37 -5.28 -14.30
N SER A 13 -19.51 -5.91 -14.00
CA SER A 13 -20.61 -6.05 -14.93
C SER A 13 -21.13 -4.68 -15.37
N PHE A 14 -21.25 -3.75 -14.43
CA PHE A 14 -21.66 -2.38 -14.71
C PHE A 14 -20.68 -1.65 -15.65
N LEU A 15 -19.38 -1.73 -15.35
CA LEU A 15 -18.32 -1.08 -16.14
C LEU A 15 -18.20 -1.67 -17.54
N LEU A 16 -18.20 -3.01 -17.66
CA LEU A 16 -18.08 -3.70 -18.95
C LEU A 16 -19.21 -3.34 -19.94
N MET A 17 -20.37 -2.94 -19.43
CA MET A 17 -21.51 -2.53 -20.25
C MET A 17 -21.47 -1.06 -20.67
N ARG A 18 -20.64 -0.22 -20.03
CA ARG A 18 -20.72 1.25 -20.13
C ARG A 18 -19.41 1.94 -20.55
N LEU A 19 -18.27 1.29 -20.34
CA LEU A 19 -16.99 1.88 -20.71
C LEU A 19 -16.81 1.90 -22.22
N ASP A 20 -16.22 3.00 -22.70
CA ASP A 20 -15.68 3.09 -24.03
C ASP A 20 -14.31 2.38 -24.12
N GLU A 21 -13.69 2.40 -25.30
CA GLU A 21 -12.40 1.72 -25.53
C GLU A 21 -11.31 2.21 -24.55
N THR A 22 -11.21 3.52 -24.32
CA THR A 22 -10.22 4.10 -23.40
C THR A 22 -10.48 3.70 -21.95
N GLY A 23 -11.74 3.72 -21.50
CA GLY A 23 -12.12 3.25 -20.17
C GLY A 23 -11.83 1.76 -19.99
N PHE A 24 -12.06 0.96 -21.03
CA PHE A 24 -11.76 -0.47 -21.02
C PHE A 24 -10.26 -0.75 -20.92
N GLU A 25 -9.43 -0.01 -21.67
CA GLU A 25 -7.96 -0.09 -21.56
C GLU A 25 -7.49 0.24 -20.13
N GLN A 26 -8.07 1.26 -19.49
CA GLN A 26 -7.78 1.59 -18.10
C GLN A 26 -8.22 0.47 -17.14
N LEU A 27 -9.37 -0.16 -17.37
CA LEU A 27 -9.81 -1.30 -16.57
C LEU A 27 -8.84 -2.48 -16.67
N VAL A 28 -8.38 -2.81 -17.88
CA VAL A 28 -7.40 -3.89 -18.13
C VAL A 28 -6.05 -3.57 -17.51
N ALA A 29 -5.59 -2.32 -17.58
CA ALA A 29 -4.37 -1.88 -16.92
C ALA A 29 -4.41 -2.08 -15.39
N HIS A 30 -5.60 -2.21 -14.80
CA HIS A 30 -5.81 -2.47 -13.39
C HIS A 30 -6.39 -3.86 -13.11
N GLU A 31 -6.03 -4.87 -13.91
CA GLU A 31 -6.45 -6.26 -13.73
C GLU A 31 -6.17 -6.77 -12.29
N PRO A 32 -7.13 -7.46 -11.66
CA PRO A 32 -6.96 -7.98 -10.30
C PRO A 32 -5.89 -9.08 -10.27
N LYS A 33 -4.96 -8.95 -9.32
CA LYS A 33 -3.90 -9.94 -9.07
C LYS A 33 -3.84 -10.31 -7.60
N ARG A 34 -3.53 -11.57 -7.32
CA ARG A 34 -3.26 -12.03 -5.95
C ARG A 34 -1.89 -11.54 -5.50
N MET A 35 -1.85 -10.81 -4.40
CA MET A 35 -0.68 -10.10 -3.90
C MET A 35 -0.39 -10.49 -2.45
N ALA A 36 0.84 -10.23 -2.03
CA ALA A 36 1.31 -10.44 -0.67
C ALA A 36 1.86 -9.13 -0.10
N ALA A 37 1.20 -8.59 0.92
CA ALA A 37 1.71 -7.47 1.69
C ALA A 37 2.56 -8.02 2.84
N THR A 38 3.88 -7.93 2.71
CA THR A 38 4.79 -8.36 3.78
C THR A 38 4.80 -7.32 4.91
N TYR A 39 4.81 -7.78 6.16
CA TYR A 39 4.92 -6.94 7.35
C TYR A 39 5.83 -7.61 8.39
N LEU A 40 6.42 -6.79 9.25
CA LEU A 40 7.16 -7.29 10.41
C LEU A 40 6.21 -7.34 11.61
N GLU A 41 6.12 -8.50 12.24
CA GLU A 41 5.44 -8.66 13.51
C GLU A 41 6.48 -8.76 14.63
N THR A 42 6.44 -7.81 15.55
CA THR A 42 7.29 -7.79 16.73
C THR A 42 6.47 -8.13 17.97
N ALA A 43 6.69 -9.31 18.55
CA ALA A 43 6.03 -9.75 19.77
C ALA A 43 7.00 -10.58 20.63
N GLY A 44 7.04 -10.29 21.95
CA GLY A 44 7.85 -11.05 22.91
C GLY A 44 9.36 -11.09 22.61
N GLY A 45 9.91 -10.00 22.04
CA GLY A 45 11.34 -9.90 21.72
C GLY A 45 11.78 -10.61 20.43
N ARG A 46 10.84 -11.18 19.66
CA ARG A 46 11.09 -11.73 18.32
C ARG A 46 10.61 -10.75 17.24
N CYS A 47 11.31 -10.76 16.11
CA CYS A 47 10.93 -10.06 14.89
C CYS A 47 10.74 -11.11 13.80
N GLU A 48 9.51 -11.29 13.32
CA GLU A 48 9.17 -12.24 12.26
C GLU A 48 8.64 -11.50 11.05
N GLN A 49 9.11 -11.87 9.86
CA GLN A 49 8.52 -11.41 8.61
C GLN A 49 7.30 -12.29 8.28
N ARG A 50 6.15 -11.66 8.14
CA ARG A 50 4.88 -12.30 7.74
C ARG A 50 4.32 -11.64 6.50
N ALA A 51 3.30 -12.26 5.91
CA ALA A 51 2.59 -11.71 4.77
C ALA A 51 1.08 -11.83 4.95
N ARG A 52 0.34 -10.79 4.56
CA ARG A 52 -1.10 -10.86 4.32
C ARG A 52 -1.35 -10.97 2.83
N TYR A 53 -2.16 -11.95 2.44
CA TYR A 53 -2.57 -12.10 1.05
C TYR A 53 -3.86 -11.31 0.80
N PHE A 54 -3.93 -10.63 -0.34
CA PHE A 54 -5.10 -9.87 -0.78
C PHE A 54 -5.16 -9.85 -2.31
N THR A 55 -6.26 -9.36 -2.87
CA THR A 55 -6.37 -9.09 -4.31
C THR A 55 -6.12 -7.59 -4.52
N GLY A 56 -5.17 -7.22 -5.39
CA GLY A 56 -4.79 -5.85 -5.71
C GLY A 56 -4.54 -5.65 -7.21
N CYS A 57 -3.86 -4.57 -7.60
CA CYS A 57 -3.44 -4.26 -8.99
C CYS A 57 -1.93 -3.99 -9.03
N ASP A 58 -1.22 -4.59 -10.00
CA ASP A 58 0.23 -4.35 -10.18
C ASP A 58 0.54 -2.88 -10.47
N THR A 59 -0.25 -2.24 -11.33
CA THR A 59 -0.11 -0.81 -11.69
C THR A 59 -0.09 0.09 -10.47
N CYS A 60 -0.96 -0.18 -9.50
CA CYS A 60 -1.05 0.59 -8.26
C CYS A 60 0.12 0.30 -7.32
N CYS A 61 0.60 -0.94 -7.31
CA CYS A 61 1.67 -1.36 -6.40
C CYS A 61 3.07 -0.99 -6.90
N GLN A 62 3.29 -0.87 -8.21
CA GLN A 62 4.57 -0.44 -8.80
C GLN A 62 4.92 1.03 -8.52
N LEU A 63 3.93 1.86 -8.16
CA LEU A 63 4.14 3.27 -7.82
C LEU A 63 4.83 3.48 -6.45
N LEU A 64 5.05 2.40 -5.67
CA LEU A 64 5.66 2.48 -4.35
C LEU A 64 7.19 2.27 -4.42
N PRO A 65 7.99 3.03 -3.64
CA PRO A 65 9.44 2.85 -3.59
C PRO A 65 9.86 1.42 -3.15
N PRO A 66 10.91 0.82 -3.73
CA PRO A 66 11.32 -0.54 -3.43
C PRO A 66 11.76 -0.76 -1.97
N ASP A 67 12.17 0.30 -1.27
CA ASP A 67 12.65 0.24 0.12
C ASP A 67 11.54 0.50 1.16
N SER A 68 10.30 0.75 0.73
CA SER A 68 9.19 0.92 1.67
C SER A 68 8.69 -0.45 2.14
N LEU A 69 9.21 -0.90 3.28
CA LEU A 69 8.69 -2.07 4.03
C LEU A 69 7.19 -1.96 4.38
N TYR A 70 6.61 -0.77 4.25
CA TYR A 70 5.20 -0.47 4.43
C TYR A 70 4.51 -0.37 3.07
N TYR A 71 4.02 -1.50 2.57
CA TYR A 71 3.13 -1.52 1.42
C TYR A 71 1.77 -0.89 1.81
N TYR A 72 1.54 0.35 1.42
CA TYR A 72 0.17 0.87 1.29
C TYR A 72 -0.39 0.38 -0.05
N ALA A 73 -0.70 -0.92 -0.10
CA ALA A 73 -1.38 -1.48 -1.25
C ALA A 73 -2.90 -1.36 -1.08
N GLU A 74 -3.56 -0.89 -2.12
CA GLU A 74 -5.00 -0.84 -2.17
C GLU A 74 -5.57 -2.20 -2.57
N ALA A 75 -6.65 -2.63 -1.92
CA ALA A 75 -7.37 -3.80 -2.36
C ALA A 75 -8.10 -3.51 -3.68
N TRP A 76 -8.13 -4.49 -4.57
CA TRP A 76 -8.97 -4.44 -5.74
C TRP A 76 -10.45 -4.57 -5.32
N PRO A 77 -11.37 -3.76 -5.88
CA PRO A 77 -11.17 -2.78 -6.94
C PRO A 77 -10.53 -1.52 -6.38
N CYS A 78 -9.43 -1.11 -7.01
CA CYS A 78 -8.66 0.06 -6.61
C CYS A 78 -9.37 1.36 -7.00
N GLN A 79 -8.85 2.48 -6.50
CA GLN A 79 -9.38 3.82 -6.71
C GLN A 79 -9.48 4.15 -8.19
N ALA A 80 -8.50 3.73 -9.00
CA ALA A 80 -8.54 3.94 -10.44
C ALA A 80 -9.76 3.25 -11.08
N VAL A 81 -9.98 1.96 -10.78
CA VAL A 81 -11.14 1.19 -11.26
C VAL A 81 -12.46 1.79 -10.78
N ARG A 82 -12.53 2.19 -9.50
CA ARG A 82 -13.72 2.85 -8.93
C ARG A 82 -14.02 4.18 -9.59
N SER A 83 -12.99 4.94 -9.95
CA SER A 83 -13.14 6.24 -10.61
C SER A 83 -13.73 6.10 -12.01
N LEU A 84 -13.57 4.95 -12.67
CA LEU A 84 -14.23 4.66 -13.95
C LEU A 84 -15.76 4.64 -13.83
N ALA A 85 -16.30 4.37 -12.64
CA ALA A 85 -17.75 4.36 -12.41
C ALA A 85 -18.32 5.76 -12.14
N LEU A 86 -17.50 6.73 -11.71
CA LEU A 86 -17.95 8.06 -11.29
C LEU A 86 -18.72 8.86 -12.36
N PRO A 87 -18.31 8.84 -13.66
CA PRO A 87 -19.07 9.53 -14.70
C PRO A 87 -20.52 9.03 -14.83
N PHE A 88 -20.81 7.82 -14.34
CA PHE A 88 -22.13 7.19 -14.38
C PHE A 88 -22.91 7.34 -13.07
N ALA A 89 -22.55 8.25 -12.17
CA ALA A 89 -23.22 8.42 -10.87
C ALA A 89 -24.72 8.78 -10.97
N GLY A 90 -25.21 9.20 -12.14
CA GLY A 90 -26.63 9.44 -12.41
C GLY A 90 -27.38 8.23 -12.97
N ASP A 91 -26.72 7.11 -13.22
CA ASP A 91 -27.31 5.88 -13.74
C ASP A 91 -28.12 5.16 -12.64
N PRO A 92 -29.34 4.65 -12.92
CA PRO A 92 -30.15 3.95 -11.92
C PRO A 92 -29.50 2.65 -11.39
N GLU A 93 -28.58 2.04 -12.14
CA GLU A 93 -27.82 0.87 -11.70
C GLU A 93 -26.54 1.26 -10.94
N TYR A 94 -26.22 2.55 -10.83
CA TYR A 94 -25.07 3.02 -10.06
C TYR A 94 -25.24 2.75 -8.56
N ALA A 95 -24.28 2.04 -7.97
CA ALA A 95 -24.24 1.84 -6.53
C ALA A 95 -23.28 2.84 -5.86
N GLU A 96 -23.80 3.63 -4.91
CA GLU A 96 -23.01 4.59 -4.10
C GLU A 96 -21.80 3.94 -3.42
N ALA A 97 -21.87 2.65 -3.11
CA ALA A 97 -20.74 1.92 -2.53
C ALA A 97 -19.49 1.98 -3.44
N TRP A 98 -19.64 2.01 -4.77
CA TRP A 98 -18.53 2.02 -5.75
C TRP A 98 -17.63 3.24 -5.67
N ARG A 99 -18.09 4.30 -5.01
CA ARG A 99 -17.34 5.53 -4.79
C ARG A 99 -15.91 5.28 -4.27
N PRO A 100 -14.90 5.98 -4.82
CA PRO A 100 -13.52 5.90 -4.36
C PRO A 100 -13.32 6.15 -2.87
N GLU A 101 -14.16 6.97 -2.24
CA GLU A 101 -14.06 7.32 -0.82
C GLU A 101 -14.26 6.11 0.11
N TYR A 102 -14.88 5.04 -0.39
CA TYR A 102 -15.06 3.77 0.33
C TYR A 102 -13.96 2.75 0.02
N ALA A 103 -12.87 3.15 -0.64
CA ALA A 103 -11.72 2.30 -0.90
C ALA A 103 -11.14 1.74 0.40
N MET A 104 -10.97 0.41 0.43
CA MET A 104 -10.33 -0.27 1.56
C MET A 104 -8.84 -0.40 1.29
N LEU A 105 -8.04 0.30 2.09
CA LEU A 105 -6.59 0.11 2.10
C LEU A 105 -6.26 -1.20 2.83
N ALA A 106 -5.53 -2.10 2.16
CA ALA A 106 -5.11 -3.37 2.75
C ALA A 106 -3.90 -3.22 3.70
N SER A 107 -3.45 -1.99 3.98
CA SER A 107 -2.33 -1.75 4.89
C SER A 107 -2.70 -2.21 6.30
N GLY A 108 -2.15 -3.36 6.71
CA GLY A 108 -2.09 -3.72 8.11
C GLY A 108 -1.29 -2.64 8.83
N LYS A 109 -1.98 -1.77 9.59
CA LYS A 109 -1.35 -0.79 10.48
C LYS A 109 -0.33 -1.53 11.36
N PHE A 110 0.95 -1.36 11.08
CA PHE A 110 2.02 -1.62 12.03
C PHE A 110 3.12 -0.58 11.85
N ILE A 111 2.76 0.71 11.93
CA ILE A 111 3.71 1.64 12.52
C ILE A 111 3.63 1.34 14.01
N HIS A 112 4.57 0.55 14.52
CA HIS A 112 4.79 0.54 15.97
C HIS A 112 5.20 1.99 16.34
N PRO A 113 4.65 2.62 17.39
CA PRO A 113 5.00 3.99 17.78
C PRO A 113 6.52 4.22 17.95
N GLU A 114 7.30 3.16 18.16
CA GLU A 114 8.77 3.20 18.27
C GLU A 114 9.51 3.18 16.91
N GLN A 115 8.81 3.03 15.78
CA GLN A 115 9.45 2.98 14.45
C GLN A 115 9.71 4.35 13.84
N GLU A 116 9.14 5.42 14.39
CA GLU A 116 9.60 6.78 14.10
C GLU A 116 11.03 7.01 14.66
N GLU A 117 11.38 6.38 15.78
CA GLU A 117 12.76 6.38 16.31
C GLU A 117 13.70 5.42 15.57
N ALA A 118 13.19 4.32 15.01
CA ALA A 118 14.00 3.34 14.27
C ALA A 118 14.53 3.88 12.94
N ARG A 119 13.83 4.83 12.30
CA ARG A 119 14.35 5.57 11.13
C ARG A 119 15.69 6.26 11.44
N HIS A 120 15.87 6.75 12.67
CA HIS A 120 17.13 7.36 13.13
C HIS A 120 18.19 6.31 13.54
N ARG A 121 17.82 5.06 13.86
CA ARG A 121 18.78 4.00 14.22
C ARG A 121 19.23 3.14 13.04
N ILE A 122 18.40 2.89 12.04
CA ILE A 122 18.80 2.07 10.87
C ILE A 122 19.93 2.75 10.07
N LEU A 123 19.95 4.09 10.04
CA LEU A 123 21.10 4.87 9.53
C LEU A 123 22.41 4.65 10.31
N ARG A 124 22.35 4.21 11.58
CA ARG A 124 23.53 3.84 12.38
C ARG A 124 23.97 2.39 12.17
N CYS A 125 23.06 1.47 11.86
CA CYS A 125 23.41 0.08 11.60
C CYS A 125 23.95 -0.16 10.17
N GLN A 126 23.63 0.72 9.21
CA GLN A 126 24.13 0.61 7.83
C GLN A 126 25.48 1.30 7.60
N ASN A 127 26.06 1.97 8.61
CA ASN A 127 27.36 2.63 8.47
C ASN A 127 28.30 2.26 9.63
N PRO A 128 29.07 1.15 9.53
CA PRO A 128 30.03 0.77 10.58
C PRO A 128 31.29 1.66 10.62
N ARG A 129 31.37 2.74 9.83
CA ARG A 129 32.59 3.56 9.71
C ARG A 129 32.29 5.05 9.79
N SER A 130 31.99 5.51 11.00
CA SER A 130 32.35 6.87 11.43
C SER A 130 32.37 7.01 12.95
N THR A 131 33.04 6.10 13.65
CA THR A 131 33.69 6.45 14.92
C THR A 131 35.17 6.68 14.61
N GLY A 132 35.41 7.76 13.89
CA GLY A 132 36.72 8.29 13.58
C GLY A 132 36.57 9.80 13.47
N LEU A 133 36.48 10.45 14.63
CA LEU A 133 36.76 11.87 14.75
C LEU A 133 37.61 12.05 16.00
N ASP A 134 38.88 12.26 15.69
CA ASP A 134 39.89 12.99 16.43
C ASP A 134 39.31 14.03 17.41
N ASN A 135 39.90 14.07 18.61
CA ASN A 135 40.18 15.35 19.26
C ASN A 135 41.47 15.21 20.08
N ILE A 136 42.55 15.62 19.42
CA ILE A 136 43.80 16.07 20.03
C ILE A 136 43.56 17.48 20.63
N SER A 137 44.41 17.85 21.60
CA SER A 137 44.73 19.19 22.15
C SER A 137 43.72 19.83 23.12
N ASN A 138 44.07 20.44 24.26
CA ASN A 138 45.30 20.89 24.96
C ASN A 138 44.88 21.06 26.46
N GLY A 139 45.66 20.84 27.53
CA GLY A 139 46.96 21.42 27.88
C GLY A 139 46.80 22.50 29.00
N ALA A 140 47.49 22.32 30.15
CA ALA A 140 47.96 23.30 31.17
C ALA A 140 47.72 22.80 32.62
N SER A 141 48.75 22.35 33.35
CA SER A 141 49.59 23.12 34.32
C SER A 141 48.86 23.37 35.65
N GLN A 142 49.40 23.14 36.85
CA GLN A 142 50.73 22.85 37.40
C GLN A 142 50.51 22.12 38.73
#